data_AF-A0A966K6E5-F1
#
_entry.id   AF-A0A966K6E5-F1
#
_cell.length_a   1.000
_cell.length_b   1.000
_cell.length_c   1.000
_cell.angle_alpha   90.00
_cell.angle_beta   90.00
_cell.angle_gamma   90.00
#
_symmetry.space_group_name_H-M   'P 1'
#
loop_
_entity.id
_entity.type
_entity.pdbx_description
1 polymer ?
#
loop_
_entity_poly.entity_id
_entity_poly.type
_entity_poly.pdbx_seq_one_letter_code
_entity_poly.pdbx_strand_id
1 'polypeptide(L)'
;MIDLKKATFMGYRRENGRMGIRNHVIIMPLDDLSNAACDAVANNIKGTVKITHPYGRLQFGADLELHFRTLIGAGCNPNVAAVVVIGIEPQWTAKVVEGIKKSGKPVEGFWIEGNGDTTTIANASRAAYKFMKHASKLQRVSAPLSELWVSTKCGESDTTSGCGSNPTVGNAFDKLYEIGSTLVFGETTELVTSAI
;
A
#
# COMPACT_ATOMS: atom_id res chain seq x y z
N MET A 1 -7.66 19.70 26.92
CA MET A 1 -7.48 19.44 25.48
C MET A 1 -6.11 18.79 25.27
N ILE A 2 -5.99 17.83 24.35
CA ILE A 2 -4.72 17.16 24.03
C ILE A 2 -3.83 18.15 23.26
N ASP A 3 -2.59 18.36 23.72
CA ASP A 3 -1.58 19.12 22.97
C ASP A 3 -1.02 18.23 21.85
N LEU A 4 -1.54 18.42 20.63
CA LEU A 4 -1.18 17.60 19.47
C LEU A 4 0.29 17.74 19.06
N LYS A 5 0.97 18.85 19.42
CA LYS A 5 2.41 19.03 19.14
C LYS A 5 3.29 18.10 19.96
N LYS A 6 2.79 17.69 21.14
CA LYS A 6 3.47 16.73 22.03
C LYS A 6 2.88 15.33 21.93
N ALA A 7 1.83 15.14 21.15
CA ALA A 7 1.20 13.85 20.96
C ALA A 7 2.10 12.93 20.12
N THR A 8 2.14 11.67 20.52
CA THR A 8 2.92 10.62 19.84
C THR A 8 2.04 9.44 19.50
N PHE A 9 2.45 8.64 18.52
CA PHE A 9 1.84 7.35 18.20
C PHE A 9 2.91 6.25 18.10
N MET A 10 2.47 5.01 18.30
CA MET A 10 3.33 3.83 18.16
C MET A 10 3.23 3.27 16.73
N GLY A 11 4.34 3.25 16.01
CA GLY A 11 4.41 2.76 14.62
C GLY A 11 5.73 2.08 14.27
N TYR A 12 5.90 1.70 13.02
CA TYR A 12 7.08 1.03 12.49
C TYR A 12 7.90 2.01 11.66
N ARG A 13 9.10 2.32 12.14
CA ARG A 13 10.10 3.12 11.41
C ARG A 13 10.67 2.28 10.27
N ARG A 14 10.58 2.78 9.04
CA ARG A 14 11.20 2.16 7.87
C ARG A 14 12.60 2.72 7.63
N GLU A 15 13.43 1.99 6.90
CA GLU A 15 14.82 2.38 6.60
C GLU A 15 14.90 3.72 5.86
N ASN A 16 13.89 4.04 5.03
CA ASN A 16 13.75 5.33 4.36
C ASN A 16 13.19 6.46 5.25
N GLY A 17 13.14 6.26 6.58
CA GLY A 17 12.69 7.23 7.58
C GLY A 17 11.17 7.32 7.77
N ARG A 18 10.37 6.83 6.82
CA ARG A 18 8.90 6.92 6.85
C ARG A 18 8.30 6.08 7.97
N MET A 19 7.18 6.55 8.53
CA MET A 19 6.45 5.86 9.59
C MET A 19 5.21 5.12 9.07
N GLY A 20 5.11 3.82 9.40
CA GLY A 20 3.92 3.01 9.16
C GLY A 20 3.16 2.74 10.45
N ILE A 21 1.84 2.74 10.41
CA ILE A 21 0.99 2.34 11.56
C ILE A 21 0.65 0.84 11.54
N ARG A 22 1.00 0.14 10.45
CA ARG A 22 0.86 -1.31 10.27
C ARG A 22 2.16 -1.93 9.76
N ASN A 23 2.18 -3.26 9.72
CA ASN A 23 3.34 -4.06 9.35
C ASN A 23 2.94 -5.27 8.50
N HIS A 24 2.43 -5.01 7.30
CA HIS A 24 1.91 -6.04 6.41
C HIS A 24 3.00 -6.64 5.51
N VAL A 25 2.95 -7.94 5.30
CA VAL A 25 3.61 -8.59 4.17
C VAL A 25 2.58 -8.72 3.06
N ILE A 26 2.84 -8.11 1.92
CA ILE A 26 1.89 -8.07 0.82
C ILE A 26 2.20 -9.15 -0.21
N ILE A 27 1.15 -9.81 -0.69
CA ILE A 27 1.18 -10.62 -1.91
C ILE A 27 0.48 -9.80 -3.00
N MET A 28 1.26 -9.33 -3.97
CA MET A 28 0.85 -8.37 -4.99
C MET A 28 0.81 -9.05 -6.35
N PRO A 29 -0.38 -9.20 -6.97
CA PRO A 29 -0.46 -9.52 -8.37
C PRO A 29 -0.02 -8.31 -9.20
N LEU A 30 0.73 -8.55 -10.28
CA LEU A 30 1.03 -7.53 -11.28
C LEU A 30 -0.16 -7.31 -12.23
N ASP A 31 -0.88 -8.38 -12.49
CA ASP A 31 -1.99 -8.49 -13.44
C ASP A 31 -3.09 -9.37 -12.86
N ASP A 32 -4.29 -9.25 -13.42
CA ASP A 32 -5.45 -9.99 -12.95
C ASP A 32 -5.34 -11.50 -13.15
N LEU A 33 -4.54 -11.96 -14.11
CA LEU A 33 -4.26 -13.38 -14.35
C LEU A 33 -3.46 -13.99 -13.19
N SER A 34 -2.64 -13.19 -12.52
CA SER A 34 -1.82 -13.60 -11.37
C SER A 34 -2.58 -13.58 -10.04
N ASN A 35 -3.82 -13.08 -10.00
CA ASN A 35 -4.64 -13.03 -8.78
C ASN A 35 -4.79 -14.41 -8.12
N ALA A 36 -5.06 -15.45 -8.91
CA ALA A 36 -5.27 -16.80 -8.38
C ALA A 36 -4.01 -17.36 -7.68
N ALA A 37 -2.84 -17.10 -8.25
CA ALA A 37 -1.56 -17.47 -7.63
C ALA A 37 -1.34 -16.71 -6.31
N CYS A 38 -1.65 -15.40 -6.28
CA CYS A 38 -1.56 -14.60 -5.06
C CYS A 38 -2.54 -15.09 -3.98
N ASP A 39 -3.76 -15.46 -4.36
CA ASP A 39 -4.76 -16.06 -3.48
C ASP A 39 -4.25 -17.36 -2.85
N ALA A 40 -3.67 -18.24 -3.66
CA ALA A 40 -3.10 -19.50 -3.18
C ALA A 40 -1.95 -19.29 -2.19
N VAL A 41 -1.04 -18.35 -2.48
CA VAL A 41 0.07 -18.00 -1.57
C VAL A 41 -0.46 -17.45 -0.24
N ALA A 42 -1.43 -16.54 -0.28
CA ALA A 42 -2.03 -15.99 0.94
C ALA A 42 -2.80 -17.05 1.75
N ASN A 43 -3.37 -18.04 1.07
CA ASN A 43 -4.00 -19.19 1.73
C ASN A 43 -2.96 -20.09 2.43
N ASN A 44 -1.80 -20.30 1.82
CA ASN A 44 -0.70 -21.08 2.40
C ASN A 44 -0.03 -20.36 3.59
N ILE A 45 0.20 -19.05 3.46
CA ILE A 45 0.95 -18.26 4.45
C ILE A 45 0.03 -17.25 5.14
N LYS A 46 -0.53 -17.67 6.29
CA LYS A 46 -1.43 -16.83 7.10
C LYS A 46 -0.73 -15.57 7.62
N GLY A 47 -1.50 -14.49 7.72
CA GLY A 47 -1.02 -13.18 8.18
C GLY A 47 -0.46 -12.28 7.07
N THR A 48 -0.30 -12.82 5.85
CA THR A 48 -0.07 -12.00 4.66
C THR A 48 -1.35 -11.28 4.22
N VAL A 49 -1.20 -10.18 3.47
CA VAL A 49 -2.31 -9.42 2.90
C VAL A 49 -2.18 -9.46 1.38
N LYS A 50 -3.20 -9.99 0.71
CA LYS A 50 -3.30 -9.95 -0.74
C LYS A 50 -4.02 -8.69 -1.20
N ILE A 51 -3.57 -8.11 -2.31
CA ILE A 51 -4.17 -6.90 -2.91
C ILE A 51 -4.55 -7.17 -4.37
N THR A 52 -5.57 -7.99 -4.57
CA THR A 52 -6.03 -8.37 -5.91
C THR A 52 -6.73 -7.20 -6.62
N HIS A 53 -6.65 -7.19 -7.95
CA HIS A 53 -7.27 -6.16 -8.78
C HIS A 53 -7.61 -6.70 -10.19
N PRO A 54 -8.53 -6.05 -10.94
CA PRO A 54 -8.93 -6.49 -12.27
C PRO A 54 -8.03 -5.93 -13.41
N TYR A 55 -7.01 -5.14 -13.08
CA TYR A 55 -6.12 -4.48 -14.04
C TYR A 55 -4.87 -5.30 -14.39
N GLY A 56 -4.10 -4.83 -15.37
CA GLY A 56 -2.79 -5.38 -15.76
C GLY A 56 -2.81 -6.13 -17.10
N ARG A 57 -3.91 -5.98 -17.86
CA ARG A 57 -4.03 -6.41 -19.25
C ARG A 57 -4.37 -5.24 -20.15
N LEU A 58 -3.76 -5.23 -21.33
CA LEU A 58 -4.06 -4.31 -22.43
C LEU A 58 -3.85 -2.82 -22.13
N GLN A 59 -3.17 -2.46 -21.04
CA GLN A 59 -2.72 -1.08 -20.84
C GLN A 59 -1.51 -0.76 -21.71
N PHE A 60 -1.45 0.47 -22.21
CA PHE A 60 -0.34 0.97 -23.01
C PHE A 60 -0.09 2.45 -22.73
N GLY A 61 1.10 2.93 -23.10
CA GLY A 61 1.47 4.33 -22.93
C GLY A 61 1.31 4.83 -21.50
N ALA A 62 0.65 5.99 -21.33
CA ALA A 62 0.49 6.64 -20.03
C ALA A 62 -0.31 5.80 -19.02
N ASP A 63 -1.26 4.99 -19.48
CA ASP A 63 -2.07 4.13 -18.61
C ASP A 63 -1.22 2.99 -18.02
N LEU A 64 -0.35 2.39 -18.83
CA LEU A 64 0.59 1.37 -18.38
C LEU A 64 1.60 1.93 -17.37
N GLU A 65 2.10 3.13 -17.61
CA GLU A 65 3.00 3.79 -16.65
C GLU A 65 2.29 4.15 -15.33
N LEU A 66 1.03 4.58 -15.40
CA LEU A 66 0.20 4.79 -14.22
C LEU A 66 -0.03 3.49 -13.43
N HIS A 67 -0.29 2.38 -14.13
CA HIS A 67 -0.44 1.05 -13.52
C HIS A 67 0.79 0.66 -12.72
N PHE A 68 1.98 0.71 -13.34
CA PHE A 68 3.22 0.41 -12.64
C PHE A 68 3.49 1.35 -11.47
N ARG A 69 3.30 2.66 -11.66
CA ARG A 69 3.48 3.65 -10.59
C ARG A 69 2.55 3.38 -9.41
N THR A 70 1.33 2.96 -9.65
CA THR A 70 0.34 2.63 -8.62
C THR A 70 0.76 1.40 -7.83
N LEU A 71 1.16 0.31 -8.50
CA LEU A 71 1.65 -0.90 -7.83
C LEU A 71 2.92 -0.66 -7.03
N ILE A 72 3.89 0.06 -7.62
CA ILE A 72 5.13 0.44 -6.95
C ILE A 72 4.81 1.30 -5.71
N GLY A 73 3.91 2.29 -5.85
CA GLY A 73 3.45 3.12 -4.73
C GLY A 73 2.81 2.32 -3.59
N ALA A 74 1.97 1.34 -3.93
CA ALA A 74 1.37 0.44 -2.95
C ALA A 74 2.42 -0.38 -2.20
N GLY A 75 3.43 -0.93 -2.88
CA GLY A 75 4.54 -1.66 -2.25
C GLY A 75 5.44 -0.77 -1.40
N CYS A 76 5.64 0.49 -1.83
CA CYS A 76 6.43 1.50 -1.11
C CYS A 76 5.71 2.05 0.14
N ASN A 77 4.40 1.85 0.30
CA ASN A 77 3.62 2.36 1.42
C ASN A 77 4.21 1.94 2.79
N PRO A 78 4.44 2.84 3.77
CA PRO A 78 5.13 2.51 5.01
C PRO A 78 4.41 1.48 5.90
N ASN A 79 3.12 1.20 5.66
CA ASN A 79 2.40 0.09 6.31
C ASN A 79 2.84 -1.30 5.80
N VAL A 80 3.63 -1.35 4.74
CA VAL A 80 4.14 -2.56 4.10
C VAL A 80 5.58 -2.80 4.54
N ALA A 81 5.81 -3.97 5.13
CA ALA A 81 7.12 -4.44 5.59
C ALA A 81 7.91 -5.08 4.45
N ALA A 82 7.24 -5.89 3.63
CA ALA A 82 7.84 -6.63 2.52
C ALA A 82 6.76 -7.01 1.49
N VAL A 83 7.19 -7.32 0.26
CA VAL A 83 6.28 -7.61 -0.87
C VAL A 83 6.74 -8.84 -1.64
N VAL A 84 5.81 -9.74 -1.93
CA VAL A 84 5.96 -10.77 -2.97
C VAL A 84 5.16 -10.31 -4.18
N VAL A 85 5.81 -10.08 -5.31
CA VAL A 85 5.17 -9.71 -6.57
C VAL A 85 5.02 -10.98 -7.43
N ILE A 86 3.84 -11.23 -7.97
CA ILE A 86 3.58 -12.32 -8.91
C ILE A 86 2.99 -11.75 -10.19
N GLY A 87 3.62 -12.00 -11.32
CA GLY A 87 3.12 -11.63 -12.64
C GLY A 87 3.08 -12.80 -13.60
N ILE A 88 2.61 -12.56 -14.83
CA ILE A 88 2.66 -13.60 -15.87
C ILE A 88 4.08 -13.79 -16.39
N GLU A 89 4.78 -12.68 -16.66
CA GLU A 89 6.08 -12.69 -17.34
C GLU A 89 7.14 -11.88 -16.56
N PRO A 90 8.45 -12.16 -16.76
CA PRO A 90 9.51 -11.62 -15.92
C PRO A 90 9.81 -10.12 -16.07
N GLN A 91 9.63 -9.53 -17.26
CA GLN A 91 10.07 -8.16 -17.58
C GLN A 91 9.30 -7.10 -16.78
N TRP A 92 7.98 -7.14 -16.79
CA TRP A 92 7.10 -6.22 -16.06
C TRP A 92 7.13 -6.54 -14.58
N THR A 93 7.22 -7.82 -14.21
CA THR A 93 7.41 -8.25 -12.82
C THR A 93 8.66 -7.61 -12.24
N ALA A 94 9.78 -7.67 -12.97
CA ALA A 94 11.03 -7.02 -12.58
C ALA A 94 10.89 -5.50 -12.48
N LYS A 95 10.14 -4.84 -13.37
CA LYS A 95 9.90 -3.38 -13.30
C LYS A 95 9.24 -2.97 -11.99
N VAL A 96 8.23 -3.70 -11.53
CA VAL A 96 7.56 -3.43 -10.25
C VAL A 96 8.47 -3.76 -9.07
N VAL A 97 9.16 -4.90 -9.10
CA VAL A 97 10.10 -5.32 -8.06
C VAL A 97 11.21 -4.28 -7.86
N GLU A 98 11.88 -3.87 -8.93
CA GLU A 98 12.96 -2.88 -8.86
C GLU A 98 12.45 -1.50 -8.46
N GLY A 99 11.22 -1.13 -8.84
CA GLY A 99 10.56 0.08 -8.36
C GLY A 99 10.36 0.08 -6.84
N ILE A 100 9.86 -1.04 -6.28
CA ILE A 100 9.63 -1.19 -4.84
C ILE A 100 10.95 -1.26 -4.08
N LYS A 101 11.95 -1.97 -4.63
CA LYS A 101 13.26 -2.18 -4.01
C LYS A 101 14.00 -0.87 -3.72
N LYS A 102 13.78 0.17 -4.53
CA LYS A 102 14.30 1.54 -4.27
C LYS A 102 13.84 2.13 -2.94
N SER A 103 12.75 1.64 -2.34
CA SER A 103 12.30 2.05 -1.01
C SER A 103 13.11 1.44 0.14
N GLY A 104 14.05 0.53 -0.15
CA GLY A 104 14.85 -0.21 0.84
C GLY A 104 14.16 -1.47 1.39
N LYS A 105 12.94 -1.77 0.95
CA LYS A 105 12.18 -2.91 1.51
C LYS A 105 12.55 -4.24 0.86
N PRO A 106 12.45 -5.35 1.60
CA PRO A 106 12.50 -6.68 1.03
C PRO A 106 11.37 -6.88 0.01
N VAL A 107 11.74 -7.25 -1.22
CA VAL A 107 10.81 -7.57 -2.30
C VAL A 107 11.38 -8.70 -3.14
N GLU A 108 10.52 -9.67 -3.49
CA GLU A 108 10.85 -10.78 -4.40
C GLU A 108 9.77 -10.90 -5.47
N GLY A 109 10.18 -11.20 -6.71
CA GLY A 109 9.29 -11.37 -7.85
C GLY A 109 9.26 -12.81 -8.35
N PHE A 110 8.08 -13.28 -8.74
CA PHE A 110 7.85 -14.60 -9.34
C PHE A 110 6.95 -14.45 -10.57
N TRP A 111 7.06 -15.36 -11.52
CA TRP A 111 6.25 -15.32 -12.74
C TRP A 111 5.84 -16.71 -13.21
N ILE A 112 4.62 -16.77 -13.77
CA ILE A 112 3.95 -18.04 -14.13
C ILE A 112 4.49 -18.60 -15.45
N GLU A 113 4.77 -17.75 -16.43
CA GLU A 113 5.27 -18.17 -17.75
C GLU A 113 6.60 -18.93 -17.61
N GLY A 114 6.68 -20.12 -18.23
CA GLY A 114 7.86 -20.98 -18.16
C GLY A 114 8.07 -21.73 -16.84
N ASN A 115 7.41 -21.33 -15.75
CA ASN A 115 7.51 -22.01 -14.44
C ASN A 115 6.27 -22.86 -14.10
N GLY A 116 5.11 -22.49 -14.63
CA GLY A 116 3.82 -23.03 -14.25
C GLY A 116 3.34 -22.52 -12.88
N ASP A 117 2.03 -22.58 -12.68
CA ASP A 117 1.37 -21.98 -11.51
C ASP A 117 1.81 -22.66 -10.19
N THR A 118 1.81 -23.99 -10.14
CA THR A 118 2.16 -24.76 -8.93
C THR A 118 3.57 -24.44 -8.41
N THR A 119 4.57 -24.39 -9.30
CA THR A 119 5.95 -24.08 -8.93
C THR A 119 6.08 -22.63 -8.46
N THR A 120 5.40 -21.72 -9.16
CA THR A 120 5.37 -20.28 -8.82
C THR A 120 4.78 -20.06 -7.43
N ILE A 121 3.62 -20.65 -7.15
CA ILE A 121 2.96 -20.59 -5.84
C ILE A 121 3.85 -21.18 -4.74
N ALA A 122 4.50 -22.31 -4.99
CA ALA A 122 5.37 -22.95 -4.00
C ALA A 122 6.56 -22.06 -3.63
N ASN A 123 7.22 -21.47 -4.64
CA ASN A 123 8.38 -20.60 -4.42
C ASN A 123 7.98 -19.27 -3.77
N ALA A 124 6.90 -18.64 -4.25
CA ALA A 124 6.34 -17.43 -3.67
C ALA A 124 5.90 -17.63 -2.20
N SER A 125 5.33 -18.80 -1.87
CA SER A 125 4.96 -19.15 -0.49
C SER A 125 6.19 -19.24 0.43
N ARG A 126 7.32 -19.78 -0.05
CA ARG A 126 8.57 -19.82 0.72
C ARG A 126 9.11 -18.42 0.98
N ALA A 127 9.06 -17.53 -0.01
CA ALA A 127 9.45 -16.12 0.15
C ALA A 127 8.53 -15.39 1.14
N ALA A 128 7.22 -15.52 0.99
CA ALA A 128 6.23 -14.96 1.89
C ALA A 128 6.45 -15.41 3.35
N TYR A 129 6.75 -16.68 3.58
CA TYR A 129 7.08 -17.19 4.91
C TYR A 129 8.33 -16.52 5.51
N LYS A 130 9.41 -16.38 4.71
CA LYS A 130 10.63 -15.66 5.14
C LYS A 130 10.33 -14.22 5.50
N PHE A 131 9.51 -13.53 4.69
CA PHE A 131 9.09 -12.16 4.95
C PHE A 131 8.21 -12.02 6.18
N MET A 132 7.30 -12.97 6.44
CA MET A 132 6.53 -12.99 7.69
C MET A 132 7.44 -13.13 8.92
N LYS A 133 8.46 -14.00 8.85
CA LYS A 133 9.47 -14.15 9.91
C LYS A 133 10.35 -12.90 10.08
N HIS A 134 10.62 -12.17 9.01
CA HIS A 134 11.32 -10.89 9.09
C HIS A 134 10.43 -9.83 9.75
N ALA A 135 9.20 -9.67 9.24
CA ALA A 135 8.25 -8.67 9.71
C ALA A 135 7.90 -8.85 11.19
N SER A 136 7.80 -10.09 11.68
CA SER A 136 7.49 -10.38 13.10
C SER A 136 8.58 -9.92 14.08
N LYS A 137 9.80 -9.69 13.62
CA LYS A 137 10.90 -9.18 14.46
C LYS A 137 10.85 -7.66 14.65
N LEU A 138 10.14 -6.95 13.76
CA LEU A 138 10.06 -5.49 13.81
C LEU A 138 9.19 -5.05 14.98
N GLN A 139 9.70 -4.11 15.78
CA GLN A 139 9.00 -3.56 16.94
C GLN A 139 8.46 -2.18 16.65
N ARG A 140 7.37 -1.81 17.34
CA ARG A 140 6.85 -0.45 17.26
C ARG A 140 7.72 0.50 18.07
N VAL A 141 7.90 1.70 17.56
CA VAL A 141 8.58 2.82 18.21
C VAL A 141 7.63 4.02 18.31
N SER A 142 7.86 4.85 19.32
CA SER A 142 7.14 6.12 19.46
C SER A 142 7.62 7.11 18.39
N ALA A 143 6.68 7.84 17.78
CA ALA A 143 6.94 8.92 16.83
C ALA A 143 5.97 10.07 17.07
N PRO A 144 6.38 11.33 16.82
CA PRO A 144 5.48 12.47 16.92
C PRO A 144 4.36 12.38 15.88
N LEU A 145 3.20 12.93 16.21
CA LEU A 145 2.02 12.86 15.34
C LEU A 145 2.23 13.55 13.98
N SER A 146 3.15 14.51 13.89
CA SER A 146 3.55 15.18 12.65
C SER A 146 4.09 14.25 11.56
N GLU A 147 4.55 13.05 11.91
CA GLU A 147 5.01 12.06 10.95
C GLU A 147 3.88 11.22 10.32
N LEU A 148 2.64 11.40 10.81
CA LEU A 148 1.50 10.70 10.29
C LEU A 148 1.10 11.27 8.93
N TRP A 149 0.79 10.37 8.01
CA TRP A 149 0.17 10.70 6.74
C TRP A 149 -1.30 10.31 6.81
N VAL A 150 -2.18 11.29 6.65
CA VAL A 150 -3.62 11.11 6.76
C VAL A 150 -4.27 11.43 5.43
N SER A 151 -5.01 10.46 4.90
CA SER A 151 -5.82 10.65 3.71
C SER A 151 -7.30 10.56 4.05
N THR A 152 -8.10 11.42 3.43
CA THR A 152 -9.56 11.36 3.50
C THR A 152 -10.13 11.02 2.14
N LYS A 153 -11.19 10.22 2.17
CA LYS A 153 -12.06 9.95 1.03
C LYS A 153 -13.51 9.91 1.53
N CYS A 154 -14.41 10.48 0.76
CA CYS A 154 -15.84 10.29 0.91
C CYS A 154 -16.20 8.81 0.62
N GLY A 155 -17.24 8.34 1.31
CA GLY A 155 -17.81 7.02 1.06
C GLY A 155 -18.95 7.15 0.06
N GLU A 156 -20.16 7.24 0.60
CA GLU A 156 -21.37 7.55 -0.13
C GLU A 156 -21.86 8.91 0.34
N SER A 157 -21.93 9.90 -0.56
CA SER A 157 -22.33 11.24 -0.18
C SER A 157 -23.84 11.29 0.08
N ASP A 158 -24.21 11.87 1.22
CA ASP A 158 -25.59 12.20 1.54
C ASP A 158 -25.73 13.68 1.94
N THR A 159 -26.96 14.14 2.14
CA THR A 159 -27.23 15.53 2.53
C THR A 159 -26.69 15.89 3.92
N THR A 160 -26.43 14.89 4.78
CA THR A 160 -25.92 15.12 6.13
C THR A 160 -24.39 15.21 6.18
N SER A 161 -23.70 14.65 5.18
CA SER A 161 -22.24 14.60 5.11
C SER A 161 -21.62 15.99 5.08
N GLY A 162 -22.18 16.89 4.26
CA GLY A 162 -21.76 18.31 4.20
C GLY A 162 -22.03 19.10 5.48
N CYS A 163 -22.95 18.64 6.33
CA CYS A 163 -23.33 19.30 7.58
C CYS A 163 -22.64 18.71 8.82
N GLY A 164 -22.14 17.47 8.73
CA GLY A 164 -21.64 16.71 9.89
C GLY A 164 -20.23 16.15 9.69
N SER A 165 -20.12 15.05 8.93
CA SER A 165 -18.86 14.32 8.77
C SER A 165 -17.78 15.16 8.09
N ASN A 166 -18.11 15.86 6.99
CA ASN A 166 -17.13 16.62 6.22
C ASN A 166 -16.56 17.80 7.03
N PRO A 167 -17.37 18.66 7.70
CA PRO A 167 -16.84 19.69 8.60
C PRO A 167 -16.01 19.11 9.76
N THR A 168 -16.42 17.96 10.30
CA THR A 168 -15.68 17.30 11.40
C THR A 168 -14.31 16.83 10.95
N VAL A 169 -14.22 16.20 9.77
CA VAL A 169 -12.95 15.78 9.18
C VAL A 169 -12.10 16.98 8.76
N GLY A 170 -12.71 18.05 8.24
CA GLY A 170 -12.04 19.33 7.95
C GLY A 170 -11.36 19.92 9.19
N ASN A 171 -12.09 20.04 10.30
CA ASN A 171 -11.54 20.49 11.58
C ASN A 171 -10.42 19.56 12.12
N ALA A 172 -10.47 18.25 11.84
CA ALA A 172 -9.38 17.34 12.17
C ALA A 172 -8.15 17.58 11.27
N PHE A 173 -8.36 17.82 9.97
CA PHE A 173 -7.31 18.17 9.02
C PHE A 173 -6.62 19.47 9.41
N ASP A 174 -7.35 20.53 9.74
CA ASP A 174 -6.76 21.81 10.16
C ASP A 174 -5.81 21.64 11.35
N LYS A 175 -6.25 20.88 12.37
CA LYS A 175 -5.43 20.58 13.56
C LYS A 175 -4.18 19.74 13.25
N LEU A 176 -4.28 18.81 12.30
CA LEU A 176 -3.15 17.99 11.87
C LEU A 176 -2.18 18.79 10.97
N TYR A 177 -2.71 19.74 10.20
CA TYR A 177 -1.93 20.66 9.37
C TYR A 177 -1.08 21.59 10.24
N GLU A 178 -1.64 22.14 11.32
CA GLU A 178 -0.93 23.01 12.27
C GLU A 178 0.31 22.36 12.90
N ILE A 179 0.35 21.03 13.00
CA ILE A 179 1.50 20.28 13.53
C ILE A 179 2.42 19.74 12.43
N GLY A 180 2.16 20.04 11.16
CA GLY A 180 3.00 19.65 10.02
C GLY A 180 2.78 18.23 9.50
N SER A 181 1.63 17.60 9.79
CA SER A 181 1.29 16.30 9.22
C SER A 181 1.06 16.40 7.72
N THR A 182 1.30 15.32 6.97
CA THR A 182 0.96 15.28 5.54
C THR A 182 -0.49 14.86 5.36
N LEU A 183 -1.26 15.69 4.67
CA LEU A 183 -2.69 15.49 4.44
C LEU A 183 -2.95 15.27 2.96
N VAL A 184 -3.82 14.31 2.64
CA VAL A 184 -4.14 13.94 1.25
C VAL A 184 -5.65 13.85 1.08
N PHE A 185 -6.16 14.43 0.00
CA PHE A 185 -7.53 14.26 -0.46
C PHE A 185 -7.50 13.96 -1.96
N GLY A 186 -8.26 12.96 -2.41
CA GLY A 186 -8.03 12.29 -3.70
C GLY A 186 -9.20 12.28 -4.69
N GLU A 187 -10.27 13.03 -4.46
CA GLU A 187 -11.52 12.89 -5.23
C GLU A 187 -11.72 14.07 -6.20
N THR A 188 -10.98 14.05 -7.31
CA THR A 188 -11.05 15.12 -8.32
C THR A 188 -12.47 15.38 -8.81
N THR A 189 -13.28 14.33 -9.01
CA THR A 189 -14.68 14.43 -9.48
C THR A 189 -15.60 15.09 -8.46
N GLU A 190 -15.33 14.97 -7.16
CA GLU A 190 -16.12 15.61 -6.09
C GLU A 190 -15.75 17.10 -5.94
N LEU A 191 -14.53 17.49 -6.32
CA LEU A 191 -14.07 18.87 -6.24
C LEU A 191 -14.52 19.74 -7.42
N VAL A 192 -14.63 19.17 -8.63
CA VAL A 192 -14.93 19.96 -9.83
C VAL A 192 -16.32 20.60 -9.81
N THR A 193 -17.29 20.01 -9.10
CA THR A 193 -18.65 20.57 -8.96
C THR A 193 -18.75 21.64 -7.88
N SER A 194 -17.78 21.70 -6.96
CA SER A 194 -17.74 22.64 -5.84
C SER A 194 -16.75 23.80 -6.05
N ALA A 195 -15.92 23.75 -7.11
CA ALA A 195 -14.95 24.77 -7.48
C ALA A 195 -15.46 25.80 -8.52
N ILE A 196 -16.78 25.88 -8.73
CA ILE A 196 -17.46 26.86 -9.60
C ILE A 196 -18.32 27.76 -8.71
#